data_AF-A0A954Q1G3-F1
#
_entry.id   AF-A0A954Q1G3-F1
#
_cell.length_a   1.000
_cell.length_b   1.000
_cell.length_c   1.000
_cell.angle_alpha   90.00
_cell.angle_beta   90.00
_cell.angle_gamma   90.00
#
_symmetry.space_group_name_H-M   'P 1'
#
loop_
_entity.id
_entity.type
_entity.pdbx_description
1 polymer ?
#
loop_
_entity_poly.entity_id
_entity_poly.type
_entity_poly.pdbx_seq_one_letter_code
_entity_poly.pdbx_strand_id
1 'polypeptide(L)'
;MNSVPQIAAFLLIGTAITHQSNCVADSSLSLDDCVEIAFQHQPALSVQRENVHLAQEQLAIAKSYYYPQVNAATSLTALDDSRSFTIDNLFAGNVGDVFTDAAAFFELSDQLGTNAALAALNSPNTPVFPGGPTFNDSKRIASSTLPQSIEVNVLGETFLNTQIDLVQPLWTAGRIGFRVDQSRYGIQIAHCAEIRTRQAIRLNVTRAYYSVLLSRHLMQVASKAAAEVTKTENLLQSLIDDGDLTATKSDLMKVRSAQRLLQSQLPRLTAAESRALAALKLAVGFQQETDLTIGPDQLEFTNRSFSDSDLLMVAVRSRPEVSQASAALQIAKLESKAAKAEFFPQVVGFAKMSTIHDDRSFPNPNDDIEWAGGVAATLNLSNGGRRKAAVRVASHQITKANAAIAQIQQLVEQETQDALIRFRQSKAALRINHDAYKSAEDSIRLLKLAEQTGMIANQGEKEHTQDKMTSILLFAKSGTDFYQSLFEYNLSLAELQFATGSNLTHGVPDVAEDYSGNDSSNSWHIDDGTIAR
;
A
#
# COMPACT_ATOMS: atom_id res chain seq x y z
N MET A 1 29.22 -1.94 50.98
CA MET A 1 29.56 -0.54 51.30
C MET A 1 29.15 0.29 50.08
N ASN A 2 27.90 0.77 50.09
CA ASN A 2 27.54 2.20 50.27
C ASN A 2 27.72 2.96 48.94
N SER A 3 26.77 3.68 48.36
CA SER A 3 25.45 4.16 48.78
C SER A 3 24.88 4.94 47.59
N VAL A 4 23.57 4.84 47.38
CA VAL A 4 22.77 5.77 46.53
C VAL A 4 22.71 7.15 47.20
N PRO A 5 22.64 8.26 46.43
CA PRO A 5 21.41 9.06 46.32
C PRO A 5 21.14 9.51 44.85
N GLN A 6 19.97 9.29 44.25
CA GLN A 6 18.73 10.09 44.31
C GLN A 6 18.91 11.62 44.20
N ILE A 7 18.42 12.21 43.09
CA ILE A 7 17.39 13.27 42.97
C ILE A 7 17.56 14.02 41.64
N ALA A 8 16.57 13.89 40.75
CA ALA A 8 15.95 15.02 40.03
C ALA A 8 14.78 14.48 39.20
N ALA A 9 13.61 14.45 39.84
CA ALA A 9 12.33 14.33 39.18
C ALA A 9 12.03 15.66 38.47
N PHE A 10 11.71 15.61 37.17
CA PHE A 10 10.91 16.66 36.52
C PHE A 10 9.56 16.05 36.14
N LEU A 11 8.58 16.39 36.97
CA LEU A 11 7.15 16.26 36.74
C LEU A 11 6.69 17.34 35.75
N LEU A 12 5.64 17.00 35.00
CA LEU A 12 4.64 17.89 34.39
C LEU A 12 5.17 18.73 33.20
N ILE A 13 4.47 18.79 32.06
CA ILE A 13 3.05 19.05 31.92
C ILE A 13 2.52 18.22 30.75
N GLY A 14 1.45 17.48 31.00
CA GLY A 14 0.61 16.94 29.95
C GLY A 14 -0.02 18.08 29.17
N THR A 15 0.45 18.30 27.95
CA THR A 15 -0.37 18.91 26.92
C THR A 15 -1.29 17.81 26.43
N ALA A 16 -2.44 17.68 27.10
CA ALA A 16 -3.63 17.21 26.43
C ALA A 16 -3.78 18.11 25.20
N ILE A 17 -3.40 17.59 24.03
CA ILE A 17 -3.91 18.11 22.77
C ILE A 17 -5.39 17.80 22.86
N THR A 18 -6.15 18.74 23.42
CA THR A 18 -7.54 18.89 23.08
C THR A 18 -7.53 19.02 21.58
N HIS A 19 -7.82 17.93 20.88
CA HIS A 19 -8.39 18.01 19.55
C HIS A 19 -9.60 18.92 19.75
N GLN A 20 -9.43 20.21 19.45
CA GLN A 20 -10.54 21.05 19.10
C GLN A 20 -11.15 20.36 17.89
N SER A 21 -12.16 19.54 18.16
CA SER A 21 -13.18 19.19 17.20
C SER A 21 -13.63 20.54 16.63
N ASN A 22 -13.15 20.87 15.44
CA ASN A 22 -13.66 22.01 14.71
C ASN A 22 -15.16 21.75 14.62
N CYS A 23 -15.90 22.54 15.39
CA CYS A 23 -17.33 22.41 15.51
C CYS A 23 -17.88 22.84 14.14
N VAL A 24 -18.22 21.88 13.28
CA VAL A 24 -19.15 22.13 12.18
C VAL A 24 -20.53 22.22 12.82
N ALA A 25 -20.74 23.30 13.57
CA ALA A 25 -21.93 23.57 14.37
C ALA A 25 -22.50 24.90 13.90
N ASP A 26 -23.15 24.87 12.73
CA ASP A 26 -24.39 25.65 12.46
C ASP A 26 -24.85 25.55 10.98
N SER A 27 -24.00 25.12 10.06
CA SER A 27 -24.39 24.91 8.66
C SER A 27 -24.84 23.46 8.45
N SER A 28 -26.10 23.29 8.06
CA SER A 28 -26.65 21.99 7.69
C SER A 28 -25.87 21.44 6.48
N LEU A 29 -25.17 20.31 6.65
CA LEU A 29 -24.25 19.77 5.64
C LEU A 29 -25.00 19.17 4.44
N SER A 30 -24.58 19.53 3.23
CA SER A 30 -25.03 18.92 1.98
C SER A 30 -24.31 17.59 1.71
N LEU A 31 -24.75 16.86 0.69
CA LEU A 31 -24.07 15.64 0.24
C LEU A 31 -22.62 15.93 -0.19
N ASP A 32 -22.39 17.01 -0.94
CA ASP A 32 -21.06 17.34 -1.45
C ASP A 32 -20.11 17.73 -0.32
N ASP A 33 -20.59 18.49 0.67
CA ASP A 33 -19.81 18.80 1.88
C ASP A 33 -19.40 17.52 2.62
N CYS A 34 -20.33 16.56 2.78
CA CYS A 34 -20.03 15.28 3.41
C CYS A 34 -18.95 14.50 2.64
N VAL A 35 -18.97 14.55 1.31
CA VAL A 35 -17.98 13.88 0.46
C VAL A 35 -16.61 14.56 0.56
N GLU A 36 -16.56 15.89 0.56
CA GLU A 36 -15.30 16.63 0.72
C GLU A 36 -14.67 16.38 2.09
N ILE A 37 -15.46 16.42 3.15
CA ILE A 37 -15.00 16.08 4.51
C ILE A 37 -14.49 14.63 4.54
N ALA A 38 -15.21 13.69 3.90
CA ALA A 38 -14.76 12.30 3.82
C ALA A 38 -13.41 12.15 3.11
N PHE A 39 -13.12 12.95 2.07
CA PHE A 39 -11.81 12.93 1.40
C PHE A 39 -10.67 13.50 2.25
N GLN A 40 -10.98 14.24 3.32
CA GLN A 40 -9.97 14.75 4.24
C GLN A 40 -9.76 13.81 5.42
N HIS A 41 -10.82 13.20 5.95
CA HIS A 41 -10.78 12.45 7.21
C HIS A 41 -10.75 10.93 7.06
N GLN A 42 -11.09 10.37 5.89
CA GLN A 42 -11.23 8.92 5.77
C GLN A 42 -9.88 8.19 5.77
N PRO A 43 -9.64 7.24 6.72
CA PRO A 43 -8.37 6.51 6.81
C PRO A 43 -8.05 5.64 5.58
N ALA A 44 -9.08 5.14 4.90
CA ALA A 44 -8.88 4.35 3.68
C ALA A 44 -8.19 5.16 2.57
N LEU A 45 -8.45 6.47 2.49
CA LEU A 45 -7.82 7.34 1.50
C LEU A 45 -6.40 7.74 1.91
N SER A 46 -6.15 7.97 3.21
CA SER A 46 -4.79 8.25 3.69
C SER A 46 -3.85 7.06 3.42
N VAL A 47 -4.32 5.82 3.62
CA VAL A 47 -3.54 4.62 3.25
C VAL A 47 -3.17 4.60 1.77
N GLN A 48 -4.08 4.99 0.87
CA GLN A 48 -3.77 5.02 -0.56
C GLN A 48 -2.82 6.16 -0.94
N ARG A 49 -2.94 7.33 -0.30
CA ARG A 49 -1.96 8.43 -0.48
C ARG A 49 -0.57 8.00 -0.04
N GLU A 50 -0.46 7.29 1.09
CA GLU A 50 0.82 6.71 1.52
C GLU A 50 1.32 5.65 0.54
N ASN A 51 0.46 4.83 -0.06
CA ASN A 51 0.88 3.89 -1.11
C ASN A 51 1.45 4.60 -2.34
N VAL A 52 0.94 5.78 -2.69
CA VAL A 52 1.51 6.62 -3.76
C VAL A 52 2.89 7.12 -3.36
N HIS A 53 3.06 7.63 -2.14
CA HIS A 53 4.38 8.05 -1.63
C HIS A 53 5.36 6.89 -1.58
N LEU A 54 4.94 5.71 -1.11
CA LEU A 54 5.77 4.50 -1.13
C LEU A 54 6.21 4.12 -2.55
N ALA A 55 5.33 4.25 -3.56
CA ALA A 55 5.68 4.01 -4.95
C ALA A 55 6.69 5.06 -5.49
N GLN A 56 6.58 6.32 -5.06
CA GLN A 56 7.54 7.38 -5.37
C GLN A 56 8.91 7.11 -4.74
N GLU A 57 8.95 6.66 -3.48
CA GLU A 57 10.19 6.26 -2.82
C GLU A 57 10.81 5.01 -3.47
N GLN A 58 10.00 4.07 -3.94
CA GLN A 58 10.50 2.94 -4.74
C GLN A 58 11.12 3.40 -6.06
N LEU A 59 10.61 4.46 -6.69
CA LEU A 59 11.25 5.08 -7.84
C LEU A 59 12.58 5.74 -7.47
N ALA A 60 12.67 6.41 -6.31
CA ALA A 60 13.93 6.95 -5.81
C ALA A 60 14.97 5.85 -5.56
N ILE A 61 14.56 4.74 -4.94
CA ILE A 61 15.39 3.53 -4.77
C ILE A 61 15.82 2.97 -6.14
N ALA A 62 14.91 2.89 -7.12
CA ALA A 62 15.26 2.42 -8.45
C ALA A 62 16.28 3.33 -9.15
N LYS A 63 16.16 4.66 -8.99
CA LYS A 63 17.13 5.63 -9.50
C LYS A 63 18.47 5.56 -8.78
N SER A 64 18.50 5.14 -7.51
CA SER A 64 19.74 5.02 -6.73
C SER A 64 20.78 4.09 -7.38
N TYR A 65 20.33 3.10 -8.15
CA TYR A 65 21.20 2.19 -8.89
C TYR A 65 22.01 2.89 -9.99
N TYR A 66 21.66 4.11 -10.41
CA TYR A 66 22.49 4.92 -11.31
C TYR A 66 23.67 5.60 -10.59
N TYR A 67 23.63 5.72 -9.27
CA TYR A 67 24.66 6.40 -8.48
C TYR A 67 25.70 5.43 -7.91
N PRO A 68 26.90 5.93 -7.59
CA PRO A 68 27.97 5.09 -7.08
C PRO A 68 27.57 4.54 -5.71
N GLN A 69 27.69 3.22 -5.57
CA GLN A 69 27.47 2.54 -4.30
C GLN A 69 28.78 2.53 -3.53
N VAL A 70 28.79 3.14 -2.34
CA VAL A 70 29.97 3.21 -1.47
C VAL A 70 29.71 2.36 -0.24
N ASN A 71 30.55 1.35 -0.03
CA ASN A 71 30.51 0.47 1.12
C ASN A 71 31.80 0.63 1.91
N ALA A 72 31.69 0.72 3.23
CA ALA A 72 32.84 0.68 4.13
C ALA A 72 32.67 -0.52 5.07
N ALA A 73 33.69 -1.35 5.18
CA ALA A 73 33.72 -2.52 6.03
C ALA A 73 35.00 -2.50 6.87
N THR A 74 34.87 -2.88 8.14
CA THR A 74 36.01 -3.13 9.02
C THR A 74 35.84 -4.50 9.63
N SER A 75 36.90 -5.30 9.61
CA SER A 75 36.90 -6.65 10.15
C SER A 75 38.14 -6.87 11.01
N LEU A 76 37.93 -7.27 12.26
CA LEU A 76 38.98 -7.75 13.15
C LEU A 76 39.07 -9.27 13.00
N THR A 77 40.26 -9.77 12.68
CA THR A 77 40.51 -11.21 12.62
C THR A 77 41.57 -11.57 13.64
N ALA A 78 41.26 -12.56 14.48
CA ALA A 78 42.21 -13.21 15.37
C ALA A 78 42.43 -14.65 14.88
N LEU A 79 43.68 -15.04 14.69
CA LEU A 79 44.11 -16.36 14.26
C LEU A 79 44.81 -17.06 15.43
N ASP A 80 44.68 -18.39 15.48
CA ASP A 80 45.40 -19.24 16.44
C ASP A 80 46.91 -19.25 16.15
N ASP A 81 47.28 -19.16 14.87
CA ASP A 81 48.66 -19.04 14.39
C ASP A 81 48.79 -17.92 13.34
N SER A 82 49.92 -17.21 13.36
CA SER A 82 50.24 -16.19 12.35
C SER A 82 50.38 -16.80 10.95
N ARG A 83 50.02 -16.03 9.91
CA ARG A 83 50.18 -16.48 8.52
C ARG A 83 51.62 -16.32 8.09
N SER A 84 52.40 -17.39 8.14
CA SER A 84 53.79 -17.40 7.73
C SER A 84 54.01 -18.09 6.38
N PHE A 85 55.06 -17.65 5.67
CA PHE A 85 55.67 -18.44 4.60
C PHE A 85 57.12 -18.72 4.99
N THR A 86 57.53 -19.98 4.88
CA THR A 86 58.92 -20.36 5.05
C THR A 86 59.68 -20.09 3.76
N ILE A 87 60.65 -19.18 3.81
CA ILE A 87 61.64 -19.02 2.76
C ILE A 87 62.82 -19.90 3.16
N ASP A 88 63.22 -20.83 2.29
CA ASP A 88 64.48 -21.57 2.49
C ASP A 88 65.61 -20.55 2.60
N ASN A 89 66.39 -20.63 3.67
CA ASN A 89 67.46 -19.67 3.89
C ASN A 89 68.43 -19.76 2.70
N LEU A 90 68.58 -18.68 1.91
CA LEU A 90 69.44 -18.65 0.73
C LEU A 90 70.92 -18.90 1.06
N PHE A 91 71.29 -18.85 2.34
CA PHE A 91 72.60 -19.22 2.86
C PHE A 91 72.67 -20.66 3.38
N ALA A 92 71.56 -21.40 3.47
CA ALA A 92 71.55 -22.83 3.75
C ALA A 92 71.70 -23.61 2.43
N GLY A 93 72.91 -24.12 2.17
CA GLY A 93 73.29 -24.80 0.93
C GLY A 93 74.80 -24.64 0.66
N ASN A 94 75.25 -24.79 -0.59
CA ASN A 94 76.69 -24.72 -0.95
C ASN A 94 77.41 -23.45 -0.46
N VAL A 95 76.70 -22.33 -0.32
CA VAL A 95 77.25 -21.08 0.24
C VAL A 95 77.42 -21.18 1.77
N GLY A 96 76.46 -21.77 2.48
CA GLY A 96 76.54 -22.07 3.90
C GLY A 96 77.60 -23.10 4.25
N ASP A 97 77.89 -24.05 3.36
CA ASP A 97 79.01 -24.97 3.51
C ASP A 97 80.35 -24.23 3.59
N VAL A 98 80.55 -23.19 2.77
CA VAL A 98 81.78 -22.36 2.81
C VAL A 98 81.88 -21.59 4.14
N PHE A 99 80.77 -21.06 4.65
CA PHE A 99 80.75 -20.36 5.93
C PHE A 99 80.95 -21.30 7.14
N THR A 100 80.33 -22.48 7.12
CA THR A 100 80.47 -23.48 8.18
C THR A 100 81.84 -24.15 8.15
N ASP A 101 82.45 -24.33 6.98
CA ASP A 101 83.84 -24.78 6.83
C ASP A 101 84.83 -23.75 7.37
N ALA A 102 84.61 -22.46 7.07
CA ALA A 102 85.43 -21.39 7.63
C ALA A 102 85.28 -21.29 9.15
N ALA A 103 84.05 -21.36 9.67
CA ALA A 103 83.78 -21.33 11.11
C ALA A 103 84.41 -22.51 11.84
N ALA A 104 84.28 -23.73 11.30
CA ALA A 104 84.91 -24.93 11.85
C ALA A 104 86.45 -24.86 11.84
N PHE A 105 87.02 -24.31 10.76
CA PHE A 105 88.47 -24.06 10.68
C PHE A 105 88.93 -23.08 11.74
N PHE A 106 88.23 -21.95 11.89
CA PHE A 106 88.62 -20.92 12.86
C PHE A 106 88.45 -21.41 14.30
N GLU A 107 87.38 -22.14 14.63
CA GLU A 107 87.16 -22.74 15.95
C GLU A 107 88.29 -23.73 16.32
N LEU A 108 88.64 -24.63 15.41
CA LEU A 108 89.75 -25.56 15.61
C LEU A 108 91.10 -24.82 15.68
N SER A 109 91.27 -23.75 14.90
CA SER A 109 92.51 -22.96 14.90
C SER A 109 92.72 -22.18 16.21
N ASP A 110 91.63 -21.74 16.83
CA ASP A 110 91.65 -21.01 18.11
C ASP A 110 91.93 -21.97 19.27
N GLN A 111 91.39 -23.18 19.22
CA GLN A 111 91.58 -24.19 20.27
C GLN A 111 92.93 -24.94 20.18
N LEU A 112 93.44 -25.18 18.97
CA LEU A 112 94.56 -26.12 18.74
C LEU A 112 95.69 -25.53 17.86
N GLY A 113 95.53 -24.31 17.38
CA GLY A 113 96.47 -23.65 16.46
C GLY A 113 96.18 -23.92 14.98
N THR A 114 96.56 -22.97 14.14
CA THR A 114 96.29 -22.95 12.68
C THR A 114 96.82 -24.17 11.93
N ASN A 115 97.98 -24.71 12.34
CA ASN A 115 98.57 -25.90 11.70
C ASN A 115 97.75 -27.18 11.93
N ALA A 116 97.14 -27.31 13.12
CA ALA A 116 96.30 -28.45 13.46
C ALA A 116 94.95 -28.38 12.73
N ALA A 117 94.36 -27.18 12.64
CA ALA A 117 93.15 -26.94 11.85
C ALA A 117 93.36 -27.20 10.34
N LEU A 118 94.54 -26.86 9.80
CA LEU A 118 94.89 -27.14 8.41
C LEU A 118 95.08 -28.64 8.14
N ALA A 119 95.61 -29.40 9.11
CA ALA A 119 95.67 -30.86 9.01
C ALA A 119 94.27 -31.50 9.05
N ALA A 120 93.39 -30.99 9.91
CA ALA A 120 92.00 -31.44 10.04
C ALA A 120 91.19 -31.20 8.74
N LEU A 121 91.46 -30.12 8.02
CA LEU A 121 90.84 -29.81 6.73
C LEU A 121 91.16 -30.85 5.63
N ASN A 122 92.38 -31.40 5.64
CA ASN A 122 92.81 -32.42 4.68
C ASN A 122 92.39 -33.85 5.08
N SER A 123 91.89 -34.06 6.29
CA SER A 123 91.37 -35.35 6.77
C SER A 123 90.14 -35.12 7.66
N PRO A 124 88.97 -34.80 7.06
CA PRO A 124 87.84 -34.23 7.78
C PRO A 124 87.18 -35.12 8.84
N ASN A 125 87.37 -36.44 8.72
CA ASN A 125 86.79 -37.47 9.59
C ASN A 125 87.80 -38.04 10.61
N THR A 126 89.05 -37.56 10.62
CA THR A 126 90.05 -38.02 11.59
C THR A 126 90.12 -37.04 12.75
N PRO A 127 90.07 -37.52 14.01
CA PRO A 127 90.29 -36.68 15.18
C PRO A 127 91.66 -35.98 15.10
N VAL A 128 91.69 -34.68 15.40
CA VAL A 128 92.94 -33.87 15.33
C VAL A 128 93.95 -34.33 16.40
N PHE A 129 93.47 -35.01 17.44
CA PHE A 129 94.22 -35.79 18.43
C PHE A 129 93.34 -36.93 18.97
N PRO A 130 93.89 -37.98 19.58
CA PRO A 130 93.09 -39.09 20.11
C PRO A 130 92.03 -38.61 21.12
N GLY A 131 90.74 -38.79 20.80
CA GLY A 131 89.61 -38.35 21.61
C GLY A 131 89.15 -36.90 21.39
N GLY A 132 89.75 -36.16 20.46
CA GLY A 132 89.37 -34.79 20.09
C GLY A 132 88.26 -34.69 19.03
N PRO A 133 87.68 -33.48 18.83
CA PRO A 133 86.67 -33.25 17.79
C PRO A 133 87.27 -33.42 16.38
N THR A 134 86.47 -33.88 15.43
CA THR A 134 86.85 -33.90 14.00
C THR A 134 86.43 -32.59 13.32
N PHE A 135 87.00 -32.30 12.14
CA PHE A 135 86.58 -31.14 11.34
C PHE A 135 85.08 -31.20 11.01
N ASN A 136 84.56 -32.39 10.70
CA ASN A 136 83.14 -32.58 10.43
C ASN A 136 82.26 -32.43 11.68
N ASP A 137 82.77 -32.71 12.88
CA ASP A 137 82.03 -32.44 14.13
C ASP A 137 81.89 -30.94 14.37
N SER A 138 82.97 -30.17 14.19
CA SER A 138 82.94 -28.69 14.29
C SER A 138 82.08 -28.05 13.19
N LYS A 139 82.16 -28.56 11.95
CA LYS A 139 81.28 -28.13 10.84
C LYS A 139 79.81 -28.38 11.17
N ARG A 140 79.48 -29.53 11.75
CA ARG A 140 78.11 -29.87 12.14
C ARG A 140 77.60 -28.92 13.24
N ILE A 141 78.43 -28.58 14.22
CA ILE A 141 78.09 -27.60 15.27
C ILE A 141 77.84 -26.23 14.66
N ALA A 142 78.74 -25.72 13.81
CA ALA A 142 78.56 -24.46 13.10
C ALA A 142 77.28 -24.45 12.24
N SER A 143 76.99 -25.55 11.53
CA SER A 143 75.78 -25.68 10.72
C SER A 143 74.47 -25.67 11.52
N SER A 144 74.51 -26.13 12.78
CA SER A 144 73.32 -26.16 13.66
C SER A 144 72.93 -24.77 14.21
N THR A 145 73.80 -23.77 14.05
CA THR A 145 73.54 -22.38 14.46
C THR A 145 72.92 -21.51 13.36
N LEU A 146 72.87 -22.01 12.12
CA LEU A 146 72.23 -21.33 11.01
C LEU A 146 70.78 -21.84 10.84
N PRO A 147 69.76 -20.97 10.94
CA PRO A 147 68.38 -21.39 10.71
C PRO A 147 68.21 -21.83 9.25
N GLN A 148 67.69 -23.04 9.03
CA GLN A 148 67.55 -23.62 7.69
C GLN A 148 66.45 -22.97 6.85
N SER A 149 65.48 -22.34 7.52
CA SER A 149 64.44 -21.53 6.91
C SER A 149 64.28 -20.23 7.69
N ILE A 150 63.87 -19.18 6.99
CA ILE A 150 63.42 -17.94 7.60
C ILE A 150 61.91 -17.94 7.48
N GLU A 151 61.24 -17.95 8.63
CA GLU A 151 59.79 -17.82 8.71
C GLU A 151 59.43 -16.33 8.62
N VAL A 152 58.80 -15.93 7.52
CA VAL A 152 58.33 -14.56 7.33
C VAL A 152 56.83 -14.54 7.60
N ASN A 153 56.45 -13.95 8.72
CA ASN A 153 55.05 -13.67 9.03
C ASN A 153 54.57 -12.58 8.08
N VAL A 154 53.50 -12.84 7.32
CA VAL A 154 52.89 -11.88 6.38
C VAL A 154 51.69 -11.17 7.01
N LEU A 155 51.03 -11.80 7.98
CA LEU A 155 49.99 -11.23 8.85
C LEU A 155 50.16 -11.80 10.27
N GLY A 156 50.04 -10.95 11.30
CA GLY A 156 50.10 -11.33 12.71
C GLY A 156 48.91 -12.16 13.17
N GLU A 157 48.89 -12.48 14.47
CA GLU A 157 47.80 -13.23 15.10
C GLU A 157 46.53 -12.38 15.15
N THR A 158 46.66 -11.07 15.33
CA THR A 158 45.52 -10.15 15.33
C THR A 158 45.73 -9.05 14.30
N PHE A 159 44.84 -8.96 13.32
CA PHE A 159 44.86 -7.89 12.33
C PHE A 159 43.47 -7.28 12.10
N LEU A 160 43.48 -5.98 11.87
CA LEU A 160 42.33 -5.15 11.54
C LEU A 160 42.40 -4.79 10.05
N ASN A 161 41.45 -5.30 9.27
CA ASN A 161 41.28 -4.93 7.88
C ASN A 161 40.17 -3.89 7.76
N THR A 162 40.47 -2.72 7.21
CA THR A 162 39.49 -1.69 6.86
C THR A 162 39.48 -1.52 5.34
N GLN A 163 38.30 -1.64 4.73
CA GLN A 163 38.10 -1.56 3.28
C GLN A 163 36.96 -0.60 2.94
N ILE A 164 37.17 0.24 1.92
CA ILE A 164 36.16 1.08 1.29
C ILE A 164 36.05 0.66 -0.17
N ASP A 165 34.86 0.25 -0.60
CA ASP A 165 34.55 -0.14 -1.96
C ASP A 165 33.57 0.86 -2.58
N LEU A 166 33.88 1.34 -3.77
CA LEU A 166 33.01 2.11 -4.63
C LEU A 166 32.71 1.30 -5.88
N VAL A 167 31.44 1.11 -6.21
CA VAL A 167 31.00 0.43 -7.44
C VAL A 167 30.00 1.32 -8.18
N GLN A 168 30.31 1.63 -9.44
CA GLN A 168 29.47 2.42 -10.33
C GLN A 168 29.07 1.56 -11.54
N PRO A 169 27.77 1.29 -11.75
CA PRO A 169 27.32 0.69 -13.00
C PRO A 169 27.58 1.66 -14.16
N LEU A 170 28.39 1.24 -15.13
CA LEU A 170 28.66 2.01 -16.35
C LEU A 170 27.73 1.56 -17.48
N TRP A 171 27.52 0.25 -17.61
CA TRP A 171 26.62 -0.31 -18.60
C TRP A 171 25.95 -1.60 -18.10
N THR A 172 24.62 -1.60 -18.05
CA THR A 172 23.81 -2.73 -17.56
C THR A 172 22.84 -3.27 -18.60
N ALA A 173 23.12 -3.02 -19.89
CA ALA A 173 22.24 -3.36 -21.01
C ALA A 173 20.77 -2.89 -20.81
N GLY A 174 20.61 -1.71 -20.19
CA GLY A 174 19.30 -1.09 -19.93
C GLY A 174 18.56 -1.59 -18.69
N ARG A 175 19.08 -2.57 -17.93
CA ARG A 175 18.38 -3.15 -16.77
C ARG A 175 17.96 -2.13 -15.72
N ILE A 176 18.82 -1.18 -15.40
CA ILE A 176 18.50 -0.12 -14.43
C ILE A 176 17.36 0.77 -14.98
N GLY A 177 17.42 1.14 -16.26
CA GLY A 177 16.37 1.94 -16.91
C GLY A 177 15.03 1.22 -16.92
N PHE A 178 14.99 -0.07 -17.27
CA PHE A 178 13.76 -0.85 -17.23
C PHE A 178 13.16 -0.92 -15.83
N ARG A 179 13.99 -1.04 -14.77
CA ARG A 179 13.52 -1.05 -13.39
C ARG A 179 12.96 0.30 -12.96
N VAL A 180 13.60 1.39 -13.39
CA VAL A 180 13.10 2.76 -13.17
C VAL A 180 11.76 2.97 -13.88
N ASP A 181 11.63 2.53 -15.13
CA ASP A 181 10.38 2.60 -15.87
C ASP A 181 9.29 1.72 -15.22
N GLN A 182 9.62 0.53 -14.73
CA GLN A 182 8.71 -0.31 -13.96
C GLN A 182 8.19 0.43 -12.71
N SER A 183 9.07 1.09 -11.95
CA SER A 183 8.68 1.89 -10.79
C SER A 183 7.77 3.07 -11.17
N ARG A 184 7.98 3.70 -12.34
CA ARG A 184 7.06 4.76 -12.84
C ARG A 184 5.65 4.22 -13.09
N TYR A 185 5.53 3.06 -13.73
CA TYR A 185 4.23 2.39 -13.87
C TYR A 185 3.65 1.95 -12.52
N GLY A 186 4.49 1.62 -11.54
CA GLY A 186 4.08 1.38 -10.15
C GLY A 186 3.39 2.60 -9.51
N ILE A 187 3.92 3.80 -9.73
CA ILE A 187 3.29 5.06 -9.28
C ILE A 187 1.93 5.25 -9.95
N GLN A 188 1.82 5.00 -11.26
CA GLN A 188 0.55 5.07 -11.98
C GLN A 188 -0.50 4.10 -11.40
N ILE A 189 -0.11 2.87 -11.06
CA ILE A 189 -1.00 1.88 -10.44
C ILE A 189 -1.50 2.38 -9.07
N ALA A 190 -0.61 2.96 -8.26
CA ALA A 190 -0.95 3.52 -6.96
C ALA A 190 -1.94 4.68 -7.07
N HIS A 191 -1.72 5.62 -8.00
CA HIS A 191 -2.68 6.71 -8.26
C HIS A 191 -4.04 6.20 -8.71
N CYS A 192 -4.09 5.20 -9.59
CA CYS A 192 -5.36 4.61 -10.00
C CYS A 192 -6.08 3.94 -8.81
N ALA A 193 -5.35 3.35 -7.86
CA ALA A 193 -5.93 2.76 -6.65
C ALA A 193 -6.49 3.84 -5.71
N GLU A 194 -5.82 4.98 -5.60
CA GLU A 194 -6.30 6.15 -4.86
C GLU A 194 -7.59 6.69 -5.47
N ILE A 195 -7.64 6.89 -6.79
CA ILE A 195 -8.84 7.35 -7.51
C ILE A 195 -10.00 6.38 -7.29
N ARG A 196 -9.76 5.08 -7.42
CA ARG A 196 -10.80 4.07 -7.19
C ARG A 196 -11.32 4.09 -5.75
N THR A 197 -10.43 4.31 -4.79
CA THR A 197 -10.79 4.46 -3.37
C THR A 197 -11.62 5.72 -3.13
N ARG A 198 -11.29 6.85 -3.76
CA ARG A 198 -12.14 8.06 -3.74
C ARG A 198 -13.54 7.79 -4.27
N GLN A 199 -13.66 7.08 -5.39
CA GLN A 199 -14.97 6.71 -5.96
C GLN A 199 -15.77 5.84 -4.99
N ALA A 200 -15.13 4.87 -4.33
CA ALA A 200 -15.78 4.00 -3.35
C ALA A 200 -16.23 4.77 -2.10
N ILE A 201 -15.41 5.70 -1.60
CA ILE A 201 -15.76 6.56 -0.47
C ILE A 201 -16.96 7.43 -0.82
N ARG A 202 -16.96 8.09 -2.00
CA ARG A 202 -18.10 8.88 -2.46
C ARG A 202 -19.38 8.05 -2.48
N LEU A 203 -19.38 6.87 -3.10
CA LEU A 203 -20.56 5.99 -3.14
C LEU A 203 -21.05 5.60 -1.74
N ASN A 204 -20.13 5.28 -0.82
CA ASN A 204 -20.48 4.91 0.55
C ASN A 204 -21.08 6.08 1.34
N VAL A 205 -20.52 7.29 1.19
CA VAL A 205 -21.06 8.51 1.79
C VAL A 205 -22.44 8.82 1.22
N THR A 206 -22.62 8.76 -0.11
CA THR A 206 -23.91 8.96 -0.76
C THR A 206 -24.97 7.97 -0.26
N ARG A 207 -24.62 6.69 -0.14
CA ARG A 207 -25.53 5.66 0.41
C ARG A 207 -25.93 5.98 1.85
N ALA A 208 -24.97 6.34 2.69
CA ALA A 208 -25.24 6.65 4.10
C ALA A 208 -26.08 7.92 4.24
N TYR A 209 -25.78 8.97 3.47
CA TYR A 209 -26.50 10.24 3.45
C TYR A 209 -27.98 10.03 3.08
N TYR A 210 -28.24 9.36 1.96
CA TYR A 210 -29.61 9.08 1.54
C TYR A 210 -30.34 8.10 2.48
N SER A 211 -29.63 7.23 3.20
CA SER A 211 -30.26 6.36 4.21
C SER A 211 -30.83 7.16 5.39
N VAL A 212 -30.17 8.27 5.76
CA VAL A 212 -30.69 9.17 6.80
C VAL A 212 -31.93 9.90 6.29
N LEU A 213 -31.88 10.46 5.08
CA LEU A 213 -33.02 11.15 4.47
C LEU A 213 -34.23 10.21 4.33
N LEU A 214 -34.00 8.98 3.86
CA LEU A 214 -35.05 7.95 3.77
C LEU A 214 -35.70 7.71 5.14
N SER A 215 -34.89 7.47 6.18
CA SER A 215 -35.40 7.17 7.52
C SER A 215 -36.26 8.31 8.08
N ARG A 216 -35.86 9.57 7.84
CA ARG A 216 -36.63 10.77 8.21
C ARG A 216 -37.96 10.86 7.46
N HIS A 217 -37.97 10.64 6.14
CA HIS A 217 -39.20 10.66 5.36
C HIS A 217 -40.15 9.52 5.74
N LEU A 218 -39.64 8.31 6.00
CA LEU A 218 -40.45 7.19 6.49
C LEU A 218 -41.08 7.51 7.86
N MET A 219 -40.33 8.16 8.76
CA MET A 219 -40.86 8.63 10.05
C MET A 219 -41.95 9.70 9.87
N GLN A 220 -41.79 10.62 8.90
CA GLN A 220 -42.81 11.61 8.56
C GLN A 220 -44.09 10.95 8.00
N VAL A 221 -43.97 9.95 7.12
CA VAL A 221 -45.13 9.21 6.60
C VAL A 221 -45.85 8.44 7.72
N ALA A 222 -45.09 7.72 8.55
CA ALA A 222 -45.65 6.93 9.64
C ALA A 222 -46.34 7.80 10.71
N SER A 223 -45.74 8.95 11.07
CA SER A 223 -46.34 9.89 12.02
C SER A 223 -47.62 10.55 11.49
N LYS A 224 -47.64 10.96 10.21
CA LYS A 224 -48.85 11.45 9.55
C LYS A 224 -49.97 10.40 9.56
N ALA A 225 -49.66 9.16 9.20
CA ALA A 225 -50.64 8.06 9.22
C ALA A 225 -51.16 7.78 10.64
N ALA A 226 -50.27 7.71 11.64
CA ALA A 226 -50.65 7.50 13.03
C ALA A 226 -51.55 8.62 13.58
N ALA A 227 -51.29 9.88 13.20
CA ALA A 227 -52.13 11.01 13.55
C ALA A 227 -53.54 10.90 12.95
N GLU A 228 -53.66 10.49 11.69
CA GLU A 228 -54.97 10.29 11.04
C GLU A 228 -55.75 9.10 11.64
N VAL A 229 -55.07 8.00 11.97
CA VAL A 229 -55.71 6.89 12.70
C VAL A 229 -56.19 7.33 14.08
N THR A 230 -55.41 8.14 14.80
CA THR A 230 -55.79 8.64 16.13
C THR A 230 -57.00 9.57 16.06
N LYS A 231 -57.10 10.43 15.05
CA LYS A 231 -58.32 11.23 14.80
C LYS A 231 -59.53 10.34 14.54
N THR A 232 -59.35 9.28 13.76
CA THR A 232 -60.41 8.32 13.43
C THR A 232 -60.86 7.53 14.66
N GLU A 233 -59.93 7.15 15.54
CA GLU A 233 -60.24 6.52 16.83
C GLU A 233 -61.08 7.44 17.72
N ASN A 234 -60.66 8.70 17.89
CA ASN A 234 -61.37 9.67 18.72
C ASN A 234 -62.79 9.93 18.20
N LEU A 235 -62.96 10.00 16.88
CA LEU A 235 -64.27 10.14 16.25
C LEU A 235 -65.17 8.93 16.54
N LEU A 236 -64.67 7.70 16.34
CA LEU A 236 -65.44 6.49 16.63
C LEU A 236 -65.80 6.37 18.12
N GLN A 237 -64.88 6.74 19.01
CA GLN A 237 -65.14 6.72 20.44
C GLN A 237 -66.28 7.68 20.81
N SER A 238 -66.26 8.91 20.27
CA SER A 238 -67.34 9.89 20.47
C SER A 238 -68.68 9.36 19.95
N LEU A 239 -68.72 8.82 18.73
CA LEU A 239 -69.95 8.28 18.14
C LEU A 239 -70.54 7.12 18.96
N ILE A 240 -69.69 6.23 19.50
CA ILE A 240 -70.12 5.13 20.37
C ILE A 240 -70.67 5.67 21.70
N ASP A 241 -70.03 6.68 22.27
CA ASP A 241 -70.43 7.29 23.55
C ASP A 241 -71.75 8.08 23.40
N ASP A 242 -71.99 8.68 22.23
CA ASP A 242 -73.24 9.36 21.86
C ASP A 242 -74.39 8.38 21.47
N GLY A 243 -74.10 7.07 21.43
CA GLY A 243 -75.09 6.01 21.18
C GLY A 243 -75.42 5.77 19.69
N ASP A 244 -74.56 6.21 18.78
CA ASP A 244 -74.76 6.01 17.35
C ASP A 244 -74.66 4.51 16.98
N LEU A 245 -75.69 4.00 16.31
CA LEU A 245 -75.80 2.58 15.93
C LEU A 245 -74.90 2.20 14.75
N THR A 246 -74.31 3.19 14.07
CA THR A 246 -73.40 2.98 12.96
C THR A 246 -71.97 2.66 13.43
N ALA A 247 -71.57 3.09 14.62
CA ALA A 247 -70.23 2.83 15.16
C ALA A 247 -70.22 1.57 16.05
N THR A 248 -69.46 0.54 15.65
CA THR A 248 -69.37 -0.72 16.40
C THR A 248 -68.12 -0.76 17.29
N LYS A 249 -68.23 -1.34 18.50
CA LYS A 249 -67.04 -1.69 19.32
C LYS A 249 -66.01 -2.53 18.56
N SER A 250 -66.44 -3.41 17.66
CA SER A 250 -65.56 -4.18 16.79
C SER A 250 -64.69 -3.29 15.89
N ASP A 251 -65.29 -2.27 15.27
CA ASP A 251 -64.58 -1.34 14.39
C ASP A 251 -63.62 -0.46 15.18
N LEU A 252 -64.01 -0.01 16.38
CA LEU A 252 -63.10 0.65 17.32
C LEU A 252 -61.90 -0.24 17.68
N MET A 253 -62.10 -1.54 17.92
CA MET A 253 -60.98 -2.47 18.18
C MET A 253 -60.05 -2.63 16.96
N LYS A 254 -60.59 -2.65 15.74
CA LYS A 254 -59.77 -2.67 14.50
C LYS A 254 -58.93 -1.41 14.38
N VAL A 255 -59.52 -0.24 14.64
CA VAL A 255 -58.82 1.06 14.60
C VAL A 255 -57.70 1.10 15.66
N ARG A 256 -57.99 0.69 16.90
CA ARG A 256 -56.99 0.56 17.96
C ARG A 256 -55.86 -0.40 17.61
N SER A 257 -56.17 -1.52 16.96
CA SER A 257 -55.16 -2.48 16.51
C SER A 257 -54.22 -1.84 15.47
N ALA A 258 -54.77 -1.16 14.46
CA ALA A 258 -53.99 -0.46 13.44
C ALA A 258 -53.15 0.68 14.02
N GLN A 259 -53.70 1.45 14.97
CA GLN A 259 -52.97 2.49 15.68
C GLN A 259 -51.76 1.91 16.42
N ARG A 260 -51.95 0.84 17.19
CA ARG A 260 -50.87 0.15 17.91
C ARG A 260 -49.83 -0.40 16.95
N LEU A 261 -50.25 -0.93 15.79
CA LEU A 261 -49.33 -1.39 14.76
C LEU A 261 -48.47 -0.24 14.22
N LEU A 262 -49.06 0.90 13.88
CA LEU A 262 -48.33 2.09 13.42
C LEU A 262 -47.40 2.66 14.50
N GLN A 263 -47.88 2.77 15.75
CA GLN A 263 -47.06 3.22 16.88
C GLN A 263 -45.88 2.28 17.14
N SER A 264 -46.05 0.96 16.96
CA SER A 264 -44.95 0.00 17.10
C SER A 264 -43.84 0.16 16.05
N GLN A 265 -44.11 0.84 14.92
CA GLN A 265 -43.11 1.12 13.90
C GLN A 265 -42.27 2.36 14.22
N LEU A 266 -42.77 3.32 15.00
CA LEU A 266 -42.04 4.56 15.31
C LEU A 266 -40.70 4.30 16.03
N PRO A 267 -40.61 3.42 17.06
CA PRO A 267 -39.33 3.03 17.65
C PRO A 267 -38.37 2.36 16.65
N ARG A 268 -38.89 1.64 15.65
CA ARG A 268 -38.06 0.99 14.62
C ARG A 268 -37.47 2.01 13.66
N LEU A 269 -38.24 3.02 13.25
CA LEU A 269 -37.82 4.09 12.36
C LEU A 269 -36.83 5.05 13.04
N THR A 270 -37.06 5.40 14.30
CA THR A 270 -36.09 6.17 15.11
C THR A 270 -34.77 5.42 15.28
N ALA A 271 -34.82 4.11 15.55
CA ALA A 271 -33.63 3.27 15.56
C ALA A 271 -32.98 3.11 14.18
N ALA A 272 -33.73 3.24 13.08
CA ALA A 272 -33.18 3.21 11.72
C ALA A 272 -32.45 4.52 11.40
N GLU A 273 -33.02 5.67 11.77
CA GLU A 273 -32.37 6.97 11.64
C GLU A 273 -31.07 7.04 12.45
N SER A 274 -31.08 6.59 13.71
CA SER A 274 -29.86 6.60 14.54
C SER A 274 -28.76 5.71 13.95
N ARG A 275 -29.12 4.54 13.39
CA ARG A 275 -28.18 3.67 12.67
C ARG A 275 -27.67 4.30 11.37
N ALA A 276 -28.54 4.96 10.61
CA ALA A 276 -28.15 5.63 9.38
C ALA A 276 -27.21 6.81 9.66
N LEU A 277 -27.47 7.58 10.73
CA LEU A 277 -26.59 8.65 11.20
C LEU A 277 -25.23 8.09 11.61
N ALA A 278 -25.20 7.03 12.42
CA ALA A 278 -23.94 6.37 12.80
C ALA A 278 -23.16 5.86 11.58
N ALA A 279 -23.84 5.31 10.58
CA ALA A 279 -23.23 4.88 9.33
C ALA A 279 -22.67 6.06 8.52
N LEU A 280 -23.35 7.21 8.51
CA LEU A 280 -22.85 8.43 7.87
C LEU A 280 -21.61 8.97 8.59
N LYS A 281 -21.62 9.02 9.92
CA LYS A 281 -20.44 9.41 10.73
C LYS A 281 -19.23 8.55 10.35
N LEU A 282 -19.43 7.24 10.28
CA LEU A 282 -18.40 6.28 9.89
C LEU A 282 -17.93 6.48 8.44
N ALA A 283 -18.84 6.73 7.50
CA ALA A 283 -18.51 6.94 6.09
C ALA A 283 -17.73 8.24 5.83
N VAL A 284 -18.01 9.29 6.62
CA VAL A 284 -17.32 10.59 6.57
C VAL A 284 -15.97 10.56 7.32
N GLY A 285 -15.76 9.58 8.20
CA GLY A 285 -14.52 9.44 8.98
C GLY A 285 -14.55 10.17 10.32
N PHE A 286 -15.72 10.52 10.83
CA PHE A 286 -15.89 11.14 12.15
C PHE A 286 -16.07 10.11 13.27
N GLN A 287 -15.70 10.53 14.49
CA GLN A 287 -16.01 9.77 15.71
C GLN A 287 -17.53 9.77 15.97
N GLN A 288 -18.05 8.73 16.62
CA GLN A 288 -19.49 8.55 16.80
C GLN A 288 -20.14 9.65 17.65
N GLU A 289 -19.36 10.30 18.50
CA GLU A 289 -19.75 11.36 19.43
C GLU A 289 -19.89 12.73 18.74
N THR A 290 -19.49 12.86 17.47
CA THR A 290 -19.55 14.14 16.75
C THR A 290 -20.99 14.51 16.42
N ASP A 291 -21.46 15.67 16.82
CA ASP A 291 -22.77 16.17 16.42
C ASP A 291 -22.76 16.56 14.94
N LEU A 292 -23.73 16.01 14.19
CA LEU A 292 -23.85 16.22 12.75
C LEU A 292 -25.30 16.60 12.44
N THR A 293 -25.47 17.82 11.93
CA THR A 293 -26.75 18.29 11.42
C THR A 293 -26.73 18.23 9.91
N ILE A 294 -27.51 17.31 9.35
CA ILE A 294 -27.69 17.17 7.90
C ILE A 294 -28.65 18.25 7.39
N GLY A 295 -28.37 18.74 6.19
CA GLY A 295 -29.23 19.57 5.34
C GLY A 295 -30.73 19.28 5.47
N PRO A 296 -31.60 20.29 5.30
CA PRO A 296 -33.02 20.06 5.01
C PRO A 296 -33.26 19.44 3.63
N ASP A 297 -32.20 18.96 2.95
CA ASP A 297 -32.22 18.40 1.61
C ASP A 297 -33.34 17.38 1.45
N GLN A 298 -34.21 17.66 0.50
CA GLN A 298 -35.20 16.72 0.03
C GLN A 298 -34.50 15.72 -0.89
N LEU A 299 -34.98 14.48 -0.91
CA LEU A 299 -34.60 13.56 -1.97
C LEU A 299 -35.12 14.13 -3.29
N GLU A 300 -34.22 14.64 -4.13
CA GLU A 300 -34.59 15.19 -5.44
C GLU A 300 -34.67 14.10 -6.51
N PHE A 301 -35.55 14.30 -7.48
CA PHE A 301 -35.59 13.51 -8.71
C PHE A 301 -35.14 14.38 -9.87
N THR A 302 -34.04 13.99 -10.52
CA THR A 302 -33.62 14.58 -11.79
C THR A 302 -33.77 13.54 -12.89
N ASN A 303 -34.62 13.78 -13.89
CA ASN A 303 -34.81 12.83 -14.98
C ASN A 303 -33.53 12.69 -15.84
N ARG A 304 -32.81 11.58 -15.71
CA ARG A 304 -31.62 11.25 -16.52
C ARG A 304 -31.88 10.08 -17.47
N SER A 305 -31.28 10.11 -18.65
CA SER A 305 -31.29 9.01 -19.61
C SER A 305 -29.90 8.86 -20.24
N PHE A 306 -29.52 7.63 -20.51
CA PHE A 306 -28.18 7.28 -20.98
C PHE A 306 -28.28 6.21 -22.08
N SER A 307 -27.38 6.29 -23.06
CA SER A 307 -27.20 5.30 -24.12
C SER A 307 -26.28 4.17 -23.65
N ASP A 308 -26.63 2.91 -23.92
CA ASP A 308 -25.87 1.72 -23.51
C ASP A 308 -24.47 1.72 -24.13
N SER A 309 -24.37 2.04 -25.43
CA SER A 309 -23.09 2.03 -26.16
C SER A 309 -22.10 3.03 -25.59
N ASP A 310 -22.60 4.22 -25.25
CA ASP A 310 -21.76 5.34 -24.83
C ASP A 310 -21.26 5.11 -23.41
N LEU A 311 -22.13 4.59 -22.53
CA LEU A 311 -21.75 4.22 -21.17
C LEU A 311 -20.69 3.11 -21.13
N LEU A 312 -20.81 2.08 -21.96
CA LEU A 312 -19.81 1.00 -22.02
C LEU A 312 -18.46 1.52 -22.51
N MET A 313 -18.47 2.38 -23.54
CA MET A 313 -17.23 2.98 -24.05
C MET A 313 -16.55 3.86 -22.99
N VAL A 314 -17.33 4.66 -22.26
CA VAL A 314 -16.80 5.47 -21.16
C VAL A 314 -16.28 4.56 -20.07
N ALA A 315 -17.04 3.56 -19.61
CA ALA A 315 -16.63 2.66 -18.54
C ALA A 315 -15.28 1.98 -18.81
N VAL A 316 -15.06 1.44 -20.01
CA VAL A 316 -13.80 0.80 -20.38
C VAL A 316 -12.62 1.79 -20.41
N ARG A 317 -12.88 3.08 -20.68
CA ARG A 317 -11.84 4.13 -20.76
C ARG A 317 -11.54 4.79 -19.41
N SER A 318 -12.57 5.06 -18.59
CA SER A 318 -12.43 5.78 -17.33
C SER A 318 -12.23 4.88 -16.10
N ARG A 319 -12.44 3.57 -16.20
CA ARG A 319 -12.23 2.69 -15.05
C ARG A 319 -10.74 2.62 -14.66
N PRO A 320 -10.36 3.04 -13.43
CA PRO A 320 -8.97 2.98 -12.99
C PRO A 320 -8.36 1.57 -13.06
N GLU A 321 -9.17 0.52 -12.87
CA GLU A 321 -8.73 -0.87 -12.92
C GLU A 321 -8.22 -1.30 -14.31
N VAL A 322 -8.81 -0.75 -15.38
CA VAL A 322 -8.35 -1.00 -16.76
C VAL A 322 -6.98 -0.33 -16.98
N SER A 323 -6.80 0.89 -16.47
CA SER A 323 -5.52 1.60 -16.50
C SER A 323 -4.45 0.85 -15.69
N GLN A 324 -4.78 0.33 -14.50
CA GLN A 324 -3.90 -0.50 -13.69
C GLN A 324 -3.45 -1.77 -14.43
N ALA A 325 -4.38 -2.47 -15.07
CA ALA A 325 -4.08 -3.67 -15.84
C ALA A 325 -3.16 -3.35 -17.03
N SER A 326 -3.39 -2.22 -17.70
CA SER A 326 -2.54 -1.75 -18.80
C SER A 326 -1.11 -1.40 -18.32
N ALA A 327 -0.97 -0.74 -17.17
CA ALA A 327 0.33 -0.44 -16.56
C ALA A 327 1.06 -1.72 -16.13
N ALA A 328 0.33 -2.69 -15.55
CA ALA A 328 0.88 -4.00 -15.21
C ALA A 328 1.38 -4.78 -16.45
N LEU A 329 0.71 -4.67 -17.59
CA LEU A 329 1.21 -5.21 -18.86
C LEU A 329 2.52 -4.54 -19.29
N GLN A 330 2.66 -3.22 -19.12
CA GLN A 330 3.92 -2.54 -19.44
C GLN A 330 5.05 -2.99 -18.52
N ILE A 331 4.78 -3.18 -17.22
CA ILE A 331 5.74 -3.78 -16.27
C ILE A 331 6.19 -5.16 -16.74
N ALA A 332 5.26 -6.02 -17.17
CA ALA A 332 5.59 -7.35 -17.70
C ALA A 332 6.41 -7.31 -19.00
N LYS A 333 6.14 -6.34 -19.89
CA LYS A 333 6.95 -6.11 -21.10
C LYS A 333 8.37 -5.65 -20.76
N LEU A 334 8.52 -4.74 -19.81
CA LEU A 334 9.82 -4.29 -19.31
C LEU A 334 10.59 -5.43 -18.64
N GLU A 335 9.89 -6.31 -17.91
CA GLU A 335 10.51 -7.51 -17.31
C GLU A 335 11.08 -8.46 -18.39
N SER A 336 10.37 -8.62 -19.52
CA SER A 336 10.90 -9.37 -20.66
C SER A 336 12.16 -8.72 -21.26
N LYS A 337 12.20 -7.39 -21.34
CA LYS A 337 13.41 -6.67 -21.79
C LYS A 337 14.56 -6.85 -20.78
N ALA A 338 14.30 -6.78 -19.48
CA ALA A 338 15.28 -7.01 -18.42
C ALA A 338 15.83 -8.44 -18.41
N ALA A 339 14.98 -9.44 -18.67
CA ALA A 339 15.39 -10.84 -18.83
C ALA A 339 16.26 -11.05 -20.08
N LYS A 340 15.95 -10.38 -21.20
CA LYS A 340 16.79 -10.40 -22.41
C LYS A 340 18.13 -9.68 -22.19
N ALA A 341 18.16 -8.65 -21.36
CA ALA A 341 19.38 -7.93 -21.02
C ALA A 341 20.43 -8.81 -20.30
N GLU A 342 20.03 -9.92 -19.66
CA GLU A 342 20.98 -10.87 -19.06
C GLU A 342 21.90 -11.58 -20.08
N PHE A 343 21.57 -11.52 -21.38
CA PHE A 343 22.42 -12.07 -22.45
C PHE A 343 23.62 -11.19 -22.81
N PHE A 344 23.65 -9.96 -22.31
CA PHE A 344 24.71 -9.00 -22.59
C PHE A 344 25.67 -8.88 -21.38
N PRO A 345 26.93 -8.44 -21.60
CA PRO A 345 27.84 -8.18 -20.50
C PRO A 345 27.30 -7.09 -19.56
N GLN A 346 27.80 -7.06 -18.34
CA GLN A 346 27.61 -5.92 -17.44
C GLN A 346 28.96 -5.27 -17.21
N VAL A 347 29.04 -3.97 -17.42
CA VAL A 347 30.26 -3.18 -17.25
C VAL A 347 30.09 -2.30 -16.03
N VAL A 348 31.01 -2.43 -15.08
CA VAL A 348 31.04 -1.64 -13.84
C VAL A 348 32.41 -0.99 -13.70
N GLY A 349 32.42 0.25 -13.24
CA GLY A 349 33.61 0.89 -12.70
C GLY A 349 33.69 0.54 -11.21
N PHE A 350 34.89 0.25 -10.73
CA PHE A 350 35.11 0.00 -9.32
C PHE A 350 36.35 0.76 -8.84
N ALA A 351 36.31 1.17 -7.58
CA ALA A 351 37.46 1.62 -6.83
C ALA A 351 37.42 0.95 -5.45
N LYS A 352 38.55 0.44 -5.00
CA LYS A 352 38.73 -0.19 -3.70
C LYS A 352 39.91 0.48 -3.02
N MET A 353 39.76 0.77 -1.75
CA MET A 353 40.84 1.20 -0.87
C MET A 353 40.84 0.29 0.34
N SER A 354 41.98 -0.24 0.73
CA SER A 354 42.11 -1.11 1.91
C SER A 354 43.38 -0.82 2.68
N THR A 355 43.31 -0.99 3.99
CA THR A 355 44.45 -0.93 4.90
C THR A 355 44.33 -2.10 5.88
N ILE A 356 45.46 -2.72 6.20
CA ILE A 356 45.52 -3.83 7.13
C ILE A 356 46.45 -3.44 8.27
N HIS A 357 45.87 -2.98 9.36
CA HIS A 357 46.63 -2.70 10.57
C HIS A 357 46.86 -3.99 11.35
N ASP A 358 48.09 -4.24 11.75
CA ASP A 358 48.55 -5.52 12.27
C ASP A 358 49.54 -5.30 13.42
N ASP A 359 49.66 -6.24 14.35
CA ASP A 359 50.36 -6.09 15.63
C ASP A 359 51.87 -6.44 15.58
N ARG A 360 52.46 -6.54 14.38
CA ARG A 360 53.85 -6.98 14.18
C ARG A 360 54.92 -5.90 14.44
N SER A 361 56.08 -6.37 14.92
CA SER A 361 57.30 -5.58 15.15
C SER A 361 58.33 -5.79 14.02
N PHE A 362 58.28 -4.98 12.96
CA PHE A 362 59.34 -4.75 11.94
C PHE A 362 59.63 -5.87 10.89
N PRO A 363 59.88 -5.54 9.59
CA PRO A 363 59.34 -4.43 8.80
C PRO A 363 57.92 -4.79 8.33
N ASN A 364 56.96 -3.90 8.60
CA ASN A 364 55.54 -4.08 8.30
C ASN A 364 55.17 -3.38 6.99
N PRO A 365 55.13 -4.07 5.84
CA PRO A 365 54.62 -3.49 4.59
C PRO A 365 53.09 -3.27 4.59
N ASN A 366 52.36 -3.64 5.66
CA ASN A 366 50.89 -3.67 5.65
C ASN A 366 50.21 -2.40 6.19
N ASP A 367 50.96 -1.43 6.74
CA ASP A 367 50.40 -0.14 7.19
C ASP A 367 50.18 0.87 6.04
N ASP A 368 50.51 0.53 4.80
CA ASP A 368 50.25 1.37 3.64
C ASP A 368 48.79 1.25 3.16
N ILE A 369 48.24 2.37 2.69
CA ILE A 369 46.92 2.40 2.06
C ILE A 369 47.05 1.83 0.65
N GLU A 370 46.53 0.62 0.46
CA GLU A 370 46.41 0.01 -0.86
C GLU A 370 45.15 0.52 -1.55
N TRP A 371 45.27 0.88 -2.83
CA TRP A 371 44.11 1.25 -3.63
C TRP A 371 44.17 0.58 -5.00
N ALA A 372 43.00 0.22 -5.52
CA ALA A 372 42.83 -0.35 -6.84
C ALA A 372 41.61 0.29 -7.51
N GLY A 373 41.75 0.75 -8.74
CA GLY A 373 40.65 1.28 -9.53
C GLY A 373 40.65 0.64 -10.91
N GLY A 374 39.47 0.38 -11.46
CA GLY A 374 39.37 -0.24 -12.77
C GLY A 374 37.95 -0.33 -13.31
N VAL A 375 37.86 -0.92 -14.49
CA VAL A 375 36.59 -1.25 -15.15
C VAL A 375 36.54 -2.77 -15.31
N ALA A 376 35.45 -3.38 -14.87
CA ALA A 376 35.21 -4.81 -14.99
C ALA A 376 34.01 -5.06 -15.90
N ALA A 377 34.16 -6.00 -16.84
CA ALA A 377 33.07 -6.48 -17.68
C ALA A 377 32.80 -7.96 -17.37
N THR A 378 31.59 -8.27 -16.92
CA THR A 378 31.18 -9.63 -16.56
C THR A 378 30.10 -10.13 -17.51
N LEU A 379 30.36 -11.27 -18.17
CA LEU A 379 29.38 -11.97 -18.98
C LEU A 379 29.33 -13.43 -18.56
N ASN A 380 28.16 -13.86 -18.08
CA ASN A 380 27.91 -15.28 -17.87
C ASN A 380 27.79 -15.96 -19.25
N LEU A 381 28.72 -16.84 -19.61
CA LEU A 381 28.70 -17.54 -20.90
C LEU A 381 27.63 -18.64 -20.92
N SER A 382 27.55 -19.43 -19.85
CA SER A 382 26.54 -20.47 -19.67
C SER A 382 25.97 -20.45 -18.26
N ASN A 383 24.68 -20.79 -18.14
CA ASN A 383 23.98 -20.95 -16.87
C ASN A 383 22.98 -22.11 -16.91
N GLY A 384 23.32 -23.17 -17.65
CA GLY A 384 22.47 -24.37 -17.78
C GLY A 384 21.13 -24.11 -18.46
N GLY A 385 21.01 -23.05 -19.28
CA GLY A 385 19.76 -22.67 -19.94
C GLY A 385 18.81 -21.79 -19.11
N ARG A 386 19.17 -21.44 -17.87
CA ARG A 386 18.36 -20.56 -16.98
C ARG A 386 17.91 -19.27 -17.66
N ARG A 387 18.82 -18.59 -18.37
CA ARG A 387 18.51 -17.32 -19.06
C ARG A 387 17.45 -17.49 -20.17
N LYS A 388 17.53 -18.58 -20.93
CA LYS A 388 16.52 -18.88 -21.97
C LYS A 388 15.15 -19.16 -21.35
N ALA A 389 15.12 -19.89 -20.23
CA ALA A 389 13.89 -20.15 -19.49
C ALA A 389 13.30 -18.87 -18.90
N ALA A 390 14.11 -17.98 -18.32
CA ALA A 390 13.66 -16.70 -17.78
C ALA A 390 12.97 -15.81 -18.83
N VAL A 391 13.52 -15.74 -20.06
CA VAL A 391 12.86 -15.01 -21.17
C VAL A 391 11.51 -15.65 -21.53
N ARG A 392 11.40 -16.98 -21.54
CA ARG A 392 10.12 -17.66 -21.79
C ARG A 392 9.11 -17.39 -20.68
N VAL A 393 9.52 -17.44 -19.41
CA VAL A 393 8.66 -17.08 -18.27
C VAL A 393 8.13 -15.66 -18.43
N ALA A 394 9.00 -14.69 -18.72
CA ALA A 394 8.59 -13.31 -18.95
C ALA A 394 7.64 -13.16 -20.16
N SER A 395 7.83 -13.94 -21.23
CA SER A 395 6.91 -13.95 -22.36
C SER A 395 5.52 -14.49 -22.00
N HIS A 396 5.44 -15.55 -21.19
CA HIS A 396 4.17 -16.07 -20.69
C HIS A 396 3.50 -15.10 -19.72
N GLN A 397 4.28 -14.33 -18.95
CA GLN A 397 3.74 -13.28 -18.08
C GLN A 397 3.08 -12.15 -18.89
N ILE A 398 3.62 -11.80 -20.07
CA ILE A 398 2.96 -10.84 -20.99
C ILE A 398 1.63 -11.42 -21.49
N THR A 399 1.60 -12.68 -21.92
CA THR A 399 0.36 -13.34 -22.36
C THR A 399 -0.68 -13.39 -21.23
N LYS A 400 -0.25 -13.70 -20.00
CA LYS A 400 -1.10 -13.68 -18.81
C LYS A 400 -1.65 -12.28 -18.52
N ALA A 401 -0.81 -11.24 -18.61
CA ALA A 401 -1.23 -9.86 -18.41
C ALA A 401 -2.25 -9.38 -19.47
N ASN A 402 -2.07 -9.76 -20.74
CA ASN A 402 -3.04 -9.48 -21.80
C ASN A 402 -4.40 -10.14 -21.53
N ALA A 403 -4.39 -11.41 -21.13
CA ALA A 403 -5.62 -12.12 -20.76
C ALA A 403 -6.31 -11.46 -19.55
N ALA A 404 -5.54 -11.00 -18.56
CA ALA A 404 -6.07 -10.28 -17.40
C ALA A 404 -6.73 -8.94 -17.80
N ILE A 405 -6.17 -8.20 -18.76
CA ILE A 405 -6.81 -6.99 -19.28
C ILE A 405 -8.17 -7.32 -19.90
N ALA A 406 -8.24 -8.33 -20.78
CA ALA A 406 -9.49 -8.73 -21.41
C ALA A 406 -10.53 -9.18 -20.36
N GLN A 407 -10.11 -9.90 -19.32
CA GLN A 407 -10.98 -10.30 -18.22
C GLN A 407 -11.50 -9.10 -17.42
N ILE A 408 -10.64 -8.12 -17.13
CA ILE A 408 -11.04 -6.90 -16.41
C ILE A 408 -12.00 -6.06 -17.26
N GLN A 409 -11.78 -5.95 -18.57
CA GLN A 409 -12.70 -5.27 -19.48
C GLN A 409 -14.08 -5.93 -19.48
N GLN A 410 -14.15 -7.26 -19.58
CA GLN A 410 -15.42 -8.00 -19.50
C GLN A 410 -16.14 -7.79 -18.17
N LEU A 411 -15.40 -7.77 -17.05
CA LEU A 411 -15.97 -7.51 -15.73
C LEU A 411 -16.52 -6.09 -15.62
N VAL A 412 -15.80 -5.09 -16.15
CA VAL A 412 -16.23 -3.68 -16.19
C VAL A 412 -17.49 -3.53 -17.05
N GLU A 413 -17.52 -4.18 -18.22
CA GLU A 413 -18.70 -4.20 -19.08
C GLU A 413 -19.91 -4.80 -18.36
N GLN A 414 -19.73 -5.95 -17.70
CA GLN A 414 -20.79 -6.60 -16.94
C GLN A 414 -21.28 -5.73 -15.78
N GLU A 415 -20.38 -5.18 -14.95
CA GLU A 415 -20.74 -4.33 -13.81
C GLU A 415 -21.50 -3.08 -14.27
N THR A 416 -21.11 -2.50 -15.41
CA THR A 416 -21.79 -1.34 -16.01
C THR A 416 -23.18 -1.70 -16.53
N GLN A 417 -23.34 -2.86 -17.19
CA GLN A 417 -24.64 -3.35 -17.63
C GLN A 417 -25.58 -3.61 -16.45
N ASP A 418 -25.09 -4.28 -15.41
CA ASP A 418 -25.87 -4.57 -14.20
C ASP A 418 -26.31 -3.26 -13.51
N ALA A 419 -25.41 -2.28 -13.39
CA ALA A 419 -25.75 -0.97 -12.83
C ALA A 419 -26.78 -0.21 -13.69
N LEU A 420 -26.67 -0.27 -15.02
CA LEU A 420 -27.62 0.37 -15.93
C LEU A 420 -29.01 -0.28 -15.86
N ILE A 421 -29.08 -1.61 -15.77
CA ILE A 421 -30.33 -2.34 -15.59
C ILE A 421 -30.99 -1.95 -14.27
N ARG A 422 -30.22 -1.91 -13.17
CA ARG A 422 -30.71 -1.45 -11.86
C ARG A 422 -31.24 -0.02 -11.90
N PHE A 423 -30.53 0.89 -12.57
CA PHE A 423 -30.95 2.27 -12.75
C PHE A 423 -32.26 2.38 -13.54
N ARG A 424 -32.42 1.60 -14.62
CA ARG A 424 -33.66 1.57 -15.41
C ARG A 424 -34.83 1.03 -14.59
N GLN A 425 -34.58 -0.02 -13.82
CA GLN A 425 -35.57 -0.64 -12.95
C GLN A 425 -36.03 0.33 -11.85
N SER A 426 -35.09 0.96 -11.14
CA SER A 426 -35.39 1.92 -10.07
C SER A 426 -36.15 3.15 -10.61
N LYS A 427 -35.77 3.65 -11.80
CA LYS A 427 -36.46 4.74 -12.48
C LYS A 427 -37.90 4.39 -12.85
N ALA A 428 -38.13 3.18 -13.38
CA ALA A 428 -39.47 2.73 -13.72
C ALA A 428 -40.34 2.53 -12.46
N ALA A 429 -39.78 1.93 -11.41
CA ALA A 429 -40.45 1.73 -10.13
C ALA A 429 -40.81 3.06 -9.46
N LEU A 430 -39.91 4.04 -9.47
CA LEU A 430 -40.14 5.38 -8.91
C LEU A 430 -41.37 6.04 -9.53
N ARG A 431 -41.52 5.98 -10.86
CA ARG A 431 -42.69 6.54 -11.55
C ARG A 431 -43.99 5.90 -11.06
N ILE A 432 -44.03 4.56 -11.00
CA ILE A 432 -45.23 3.82 -10.58
C ILE A 432 -45.58 4.12 -9.12
N ASN A 433 -44.58 4.11 -8.23
CA ASN A 433 -44.78 4.34 -6.80
C ASN A 433 -45.15 5.79 -6.51
N HIS A 434 -44.62 6.75 -7.27
CA HIS A 434 -45.03 8.15 -7.20
C HIS A 434 -46.52 8.32 -7.54
N ASP A 435 -46.97 7.73 -8.64
CA ASP A 435 -48.38 7.82 -9.05
C ASP A 435 -49.32 7.11 -8.06
N ALA A 436 -48.88 5.98 -7.50
CA ALA A 436 -49.60 5.26 -6.44
C ALA A 436 -49.69 6.08 -5.15
N TYR A 437 -48.60 6.72 -4.74
CA TYR A 437 -48.57 7.60 -3.55
C TYR A 437 -49.51 8.79 -3.71
N LYS A 438 -49.44 9.48 -4.86
CA LYS A 438 -50.32 10.60 -5.17
C LYS A 438 -51.80 10.19 -5.17
N SER A 439 -52.12 9.04 -5.76
CA SER A 439 -53.49 8.50 -5.77
C SER A 439 -54.00 8.18 -4.36
N ALA A 440 -53.15 7.61 -3.51
CA ALA A 440 -53.51 7.32 -2.11
C ALA A 440 -53.66 8.60 -1.27
N GLU A 441 -52.83 9.62 -1.51
CA GLU A 441 -52.96 10.95 -0.89
C GLU A 441 -54.27 11.63 -1.30
N ASP A 442 -54.60 11.64 -2.59
CA ASP A 442 -55.84 12.19 -3.12
C ASP A 442 -57.06 11.44 -2.57
N SER A 443 -56.98 10.12 -2.39
CA SER A 443 -58.04 9.31 -1.77
C SER A 443 -58.35 9.78 -0.33
N ILE A 444 -57.34 9.98 0.51
CA ILE A 444 -57.53 10.52 1.87
C ILE A 444 -58.11 11.94 1.81
N ARG A 445 -57.63 12.78 0.88
CA ARG A 445 -58.11 14.15 0.73
C ARG A 445 -59.59 14.20 0.35
N LEU A 446 -60.01 13.37 -0.59
CA LEU A 446 -61.41 13.28 -1.04
C LEU A 446 -62.32 12.77 0.08
N LEU A 447 -61.88 11.76 0.85
CA LEU A 447 -62.63 11.28 2.01
C LEU A 447 -62.82 12.37 3.06
N LYS A 448 -61.76 13.13 3.39
CA LYS A 448 -61.85 14.27 4.32
C LYS A 448 -62.82 15.35 3.83
N LEU A 449 -62.79 15.67 2.53
CA LEU A 449 -63.68 16.67 1.96
C LEU A 449 -65.14 16.21 1.99
N ALA A 450 -65.39 14.94 1.70
CA ALA A 450 -66.72 14.36 1.71
C ALA A 450 -67.30 14.20 3.13
N GLU A 451 -66.44 13.98 4.15
CA GLU A 451 -66.82 14.10 5.57
C GLU A 451 -67.22 15.54 5.93
N GLN A 452 -66.46 16.54 5.47
CA GLN A 452 -66.74 17.96 5.75
C GLN A 452 -68.02 18.48 5.10
N THR A 453 -68.37 18.01 3.90
CA THR A 453 -69.56 18.44 3.16
C THR A 453 -70.83 17.70 3.58
N GLY A 454 -70.74 16.72 4.48
CA GLY A 454 -71.88 15.91 4.93
C GLY A 454 -72.49 15.02 3.83
N MET A 455 -71.89 14.96 2.64
CA MET A 455 -72.38 14.12 1.52
C MET A 455 -72.34 12.62 1.84
N ILE A 456 -71.50 12.23 2.79
CA ILE A 456 -71.31 10.85 3.25
C ILE A 456 -72.32 10.42 4.32
N ALA A 457 -73.01 11.34 5.01
CA ALA A 457 -73.91 11.01 6.10
C ALA A 457 -75.18 10.21 5.70
N ASN A 458 -75.45 10.07 4.39
CA ASN A 458 -76.67 9.44 3.87
C ASN A 458 -76.46 8.02 3.29
N GLN A 459 -75.21 7.51 3.25
CA GLN A 459 -74.89 6.14 2.84
C GLN A 459 -74.07 5.50 3.97
N GLY A 460 -74.37 4.25 4.33
CA GLY A 460 -74.03 3.67 5.64
C GLY A 460 -72.61 3.93 6.17
N GLU A 461 -72.51 4.67 7.28
CA GLU A 461 -71.28 5.06 7.98
C GLU A 461 -70.33 3.90 8.36
N LYS A 462 -70.80 2.64 8.35
CA LYS A 462 -69.98 1.43 8.54
C LYS A 462 -69.00 1.15 7.39
N GLU A 463 -69.40 1.34 6.13
CA GLU A 463 -68.49 1.19 4.98
C GLU A 463 -67.43 2.29 4.99
N HIS A 464 -67.79 3.50 5.42
CA HIS A 464 -66.90 4.66 5.44
C HIS A 464 -65.72 4.53 6.40
N THR A 465 -65.91 3.95 7.59
CA THR A 465 -64.79 3.75 8.53
C THR A 465 -63.77 2.73 8.00
N GLN A 466 -64.26 1.67 7.37
CA GLN A 466 -63.40 0.63 6.78
C GLN A 466 -62.65 1.15 5.56
N ASP A 467 -63.33 1.90 4.69
CA ASP A 467 -62.72 2.53 3.51
C ASP A 467 -61.70 3.61 3.89
N LYS A 468 -61.99 4.42 4.92
CA LYS A 468 -61.05 5.40 5.47
C LYS A 468 -59.82 4.73 6.07
N MET A 469 -59.99 3.68 6.88
CA MET A 469 -58.85 2.94 7.42
C MET A 469 -58.00 2.32 6.30
N THR A 470 -58.64 1.71 5.31
CA THR A 470 -57.96 1.13 4.15
C THR A 470 -57.16 2.19 3.40
N SER A 471 -57.73 3.38 3.21
CA SER A 471 -57.07 4.51 2.55
C SER A 471 -55.88 5.04 3.35
N ILE A 472 -55.99 5.13 4.69
CA ILE A 472 -54.87 5.53 5.57
C ILE A 472 -53.71 4.52 5.52
N LEU A 473 -54.03 3.23 5.57
CA LEU A 473 -53.01 2.17 5.46
C LEU A 473 -52.37 2.16 4.07
N LEU A 474 -53.15 2.36 3.01
CA LEU A 474 -52.67 2.45 1.64
C LEU A 474 -51.76 3.67 1.43
N PHE A 475 -52.08 4.83 2.02
CA PHE A 475 -51.21 6.00 2.02
C PHE A 475 -49.89 5.74 2.75
N ALA A 476 -49.93 5.11 3.93
CA ALA A 476 -48.72 4.78 4.67
C ALA A 476 -47.82 3.83 3.87
N LYS A 477 -48.42 2.82 3.22
CA LYS A 477 -47.71 1.85 2.38
C LYS A 477 -47.14 2.48 1.12
N SER A 478 -47.97 3.14 0.32
CA SER A 478 -47.54 3.80 -0.92
C SER A 478 -46.52 4.91 -0.68
N GLY A 479 -46.64 5.66 0.43
CA GLY A 479 -45.63 6.64 0.83
C GLY A 479 -44.30 5.99 1.17
N THR A 480 -44.32 4.87 1.90
CA THR A 480 -43.10 4.07 2.17
C THR A 480 -42.45 3.62 0.86
N ASP A 481 -43.24 3.05 -0.05
CA ASP A 481 -42.76 2.52 -1.34
C ASP A 481 -42.22 3.64 -2.26
N PHE A 482 -42.84 4.82 -2.22
CA PHE A 482 -42.38 5.99 -2.95
C PHE A 482 -41.00 6.47 -2.45
N TYR A 483 -40.85 6.77 -1.16
CA TYR A 483 -39.56 7.24 -0.64
C TYR A 483 -38.47 6.18 -0.75
N GLN A 484 -38.81 4.89 -0.59
CA GLN A 484 -37.87 3.81 -0.85
C GLN A 484 -37.43 3.77 -2.32
N SER A 485 -38.35 3.88 -3.27
CA SER A 485 -38.01 3.91 -4.70
C SER A 485 -37.19 5.14 -5.10
N LEU A 486 -37.40 6.27 -4.43
CA LEU A 486 -36.64 7.50 -4.64
C LEU A 486 -35.21 7.38 -4.10
N PHE A 487 -35.05 6.76 -2.93
CA PHE A 487 -33.74 6.35 -2.41
C PHE A 487 -33.02 5.39 -3.37
N GLU A 488 -33.71 4.33 -3.82
CA GLU A 488 -33.16 3.34 -4.75
C GLU A 488 -32.77 3.96 -6.09
N TYR A 489 -33.55 4.92 -6.59
CA TYR A 489 -33.23 5.69 -7.79
C TYR A 489 -31.90 6.45 -7.63
N ASN A 490 -31.79 7.27 -6.59
CA ASN A 490 -30.60 8.08 -6.36
C ASN A 490 -29.36 7.22 -6.04
N LEU A 491 -29.53 6.13 -5.29
CA LEU A 491 -28.45 5.16 -5.06
C LEU A 491 -28.02 4.46 -6.35
N SER A 492 -28.96 4.01 -7.18
CA SER A 492 -28.64 3.34 -8.45
C SER A 492 -27.92 4.27 -9.44
N LEU A 493 -28.19 5.58 -9.39
CA LEU A 493 -27.45 6.58 -10.17
C LEU A 493 -26.00 6.71 -9.67
N ALA A 494 -25.79 6.76 -8.35
CA ALA A 494 -24.46 6.77 -7.76
C ALA A 494 -23.69 5.46 -8.04
N GLU A 495 -24.38 4.32 -7.99
CA GLU A 495 -23.83 3.01 -8.37
C GLU A 495 -23.47 2.95 -9.86
N LEU A 496 -24.23 3.61 -10.75
CA LEU A 496 -23.89 3.74 -12.17
C LEU A 496 -22.68 4.64 -12.41
N GLN A 497 -22.53 5.72 -11.64
CA GLN A 497 -21.33 6.57 -11.69
C GLN A 497 -20.09 5.80 -11.22
N PHE A 498 -20.20 5.04 -10.13
CA PHE A 498 -19.16 4.13 -9.66
C PHE A 498 -18.88 3.03 -10.71
N ALA A 499 -19.95 2.46 -11.26
CA ALA A 499 -20.16 1.71 -12.51
C ALA A 499 -19.19 2.07 -13.64
N THR A 500 -19.29 3.30 -14.08
CA THR A 500 -18.52 3.83 -15.21
C THR A 500 -17.16 4.37 -14.78
N GLY A 501 -16.96 4.67 -13.50
CA GLY A 501 -15.76 5.35 -13.02
C GLY A 501 -15.69 6.81 -13.46
N SER A 502 -16.82 7.42 -13.85
CA SER A 502 -16.93 8.80 -14.34
C SER A 502 -18.03 9.56 -13.60
N ASN A 503 -17.91 10.88 -13.51
CA ASN A 503 -18.97 11.70 -12.94
C ASN A 503 -20.05 11.98 -14.00
N LEU A 504 -21.27 11.47 -13.79
CA LEU A 504 -22.38 11.58 -14.75
C LEU A 504 -23.34 12.74 -14.43
N THR A 505 -22.92 13.73 -13.63
CA THR A 505 -23.76 14.87 -13.19
C THR A 505 -24.28 15.74 -14.33
N HIS A 506 -23.56 15.85 -15.44
CA HIS A 506 -23.98 16.65 -16.61
C HIS A 506 -24.31 15.82 -17.87
N GLY A 507 -24.34 14.49 -17.75
CA GLY A 507 -24.47 13.57 -18.90
C GLY A 507 -23.24 12.66 -18.99
N VAL A 508 -23.08 11.97 -20.12
CA VAL A 508 -21.82 11.28 -20.42
C VAL A 508 -20.78 12.35 -20.74
N PRO A 509 -19.68 12.49 -19.97
CA PRO A 509 -18.68 13.52 -20.24
C PRO A 509 -18.06 13.32 -21.62
N ASP A 510 -17.83 14.42 -22.34
CA ASP A 510 -17.00 14.39 -23.55
C ASP A 510 -15.59 13.93 -23.15
N VAL A 511 -14.96 13.15 -24.03
CA VAL A 511 -13.78 12.28 -23.80
C VAL A 511 -12.52 13.02 -23.28
N ALA A 512 -12.57 14.32 -23.03
CA ALA A 512 -11.41 15.18 -22.77
C ALA A 512 -11.28 15.78 -21.36
N GLU A 513 -12.31 15.82 -20.50
CA GLU A 513 -12.29 16.81 -19.39
C GLU A 513 -12.03 16.31 -17.95
N ASP A 514 -12.14 15.02 -17.61
CA ASP A 514 -12.27 14.66 -16.17
C ASP A 514 -11.00 14.05 -15.50
N TYR A 515 -9.82 14.16 -16.12
CA TYR A 515 -8.54 13.75 -15.49
C TYR A 515 -7.52 14.87 -15.30
N SER A 516 -7.83 16.11 -15.69
CA SER A 516 -7.12 17.24 -15.12
C SER A 516 -7.70 17.45 -13.72
N GLY A 517 -7.07 16.84 -12.72
CA GLY A 517 -7.14 17.38 -11.38
C GLY A 517 -6.89 18.89 -11.49
N ASN A 518 -7.88 19.68 -11.09
CA ASN A 518 -7.72 21.10 -10.86
C ASN A 518 -6.81 21.26 -9.63
N ASP A 519 -5.54 20.95 -9.85
CA ASP A 519 -4.41 21.35 -9.04
C ASP A 519 -3.46 22.02 -10.03
N SER A 520 -3.77 23.28 -10.31
CA SER A 520 -2.98 24.16 -11.17
C SER A 520 -1.65 24.48 -10.48
N SER A 521 -0.75 23.51 -10.36
CA SER A 521 0.70 23.70 -10.17
C SER A 521 1.45 22.37 -10.28
N ASN A 522 1.62 21.85 -11.50
CA ASN A 522 2.86 21.20 -11.97
C ASN A 522 2.61 20.52 -13.32
N SER A 523 2.77 21.30 -14.38
CA SER A 523 2.99 20.78 -15.72
C SER A 523 4.33 20.05 -15.76
N TRP A 524 4.33 18.72 -15.68
CA TRP A 524 5.50 17.92 -16.01
C TRP A 524 5.61 17.81 -17.53
N HIS A 525 6.47 18.66 -18.10
CA HIS A 525 6.98 18.53 -19.46
C HIS A 525 7.79 17.23 -19.56
N ILE A 526 7.43 16.37 -20.51
CA ILE A 526 8.25 15.24 -20.93
C ILE A 526 9.31 15.82 -21.87
N ASP A 527 10.51 16.06 -21.35
CA ASP A 527 11.67 16.30 -22.21
C ASP A 527 12.04 14.98 -22.90
N ASP A 528 11.70 14.87 -24.18
CA ASP A 528 12.29 13.92 -25.12
C ASP A 528 13.75 14.32 -25.38
N GLY A 529 14.60 14.06 -24.39
CA GLY A 529 16.05 14.11 -24.50
C GLY A 529 16.55 12.95 -25.34
N THR A 530 16.74 13.21 -26.63
CA THR A 530 17.55 12.41 -27.56
C THR A 530 18.96 12.26 -27.01
N ILE A 531 19.29 11.13 -26.39
CA ILE A 531 20.68 10.77 -26.12
C ILE A 531 21.25 10.16 -27.40
N ALA A 532 21.88 11.02 -28.19
CA ALA A 532 22.88 10.61 -29.15
C ALA A 532 24.21 10.37 -28.42
N ARG A 533 24.80 9.20 -28.70
CA ARG A 533 26.12 8.64 -28.31
C ARG A 533 26.19 7.86 -27.02
#